data_AF-Q4THN0-F1
#
_entry.id   AF-Q4THN0-F1
#
_cell.length_a   1.000
_cell.length_b   1.000
_cell.length_c   1.000
_cell.angle_alpha   90.00
_cell.angle_beta   90.00
_cell.angle_gamma   90.00
#
_symmetry.space_group_name_H-M   'P 1'
#
loop_
_entity.id
_entity.type
_entity.pdbx_description
1 polymer ?
#
loop_
_entity_poly.entity_id
_entity_poly.type
_entity_poly.pdbx_seq_one_letter_code
_entity_poly.pdbx_strand_id
1 'polypeptide(L)'
;LCSLQDVSLQKGPETKKSVLLVLDPKRSNAINIGMTVLPAVHVIKAAILSFDEFAISKEGIEKILTMVPTEEEKLKIQEAQLANPDVPLGTAEHFLSSLASISALTPRLQLWAFKLNYEALEKSLADGFDALVAPAGNRGALFDLKLGMEQLAFNKTFRRILATLLAIGNFLNSSNAKGFELSYLEKVVEVKDTVHRQSLLYHTCSQVVENYPESSDVYSEVPAVTRSAKVDFEVLAENLVQLERRCKASWDHLKVVTKHETKAALKAKLTEFLKDCTQRVTVLKVVHRRVVNRFHSFLLFLGQPSSSVRDIKVTTFCRIISEFSLEYRTTRERVLTRKHKRAAHRERTKTRGKMITE
;
A
#
# COMPACT_ATOMS: atom_id res chain seq x y z
N LEU A 1 37.53 26.40 -39.79
CA LEU A 1 38.03 25.29 -38.94
C LEU A 1 37.22 25.26 -37.66
N CYS A 2 36.18 24.42 -37.61
CA CYS A 2 35.64 23.86 -36.37
C CYS A 2 34.70 22.69 -36.71
N SER A 3 35.24 21.48 -36.51
CA SER A 3 34.58 20.22 -36.09
C SER A 3 33.33 19.73 -36.85
N LEU A 4 33.56 19.01 -37.95
CA LEU A 4 32.71 17.89 -38.37
C LEU A 4 32.90 16.76 -37.34
N GLN A 5 31.87 16.43 -36.56
CA GLN A 5 31.86 15.23 -35.72
C GLN A 5 31.64 13.98 -36.60
N ASP A 6 32.39 12.93 -36.28
CA ASP A 6 32.51 11.66 -36.99
C ASP A 6 31.16 10.99 -37.33
N VAL A 7 30.72 11.14 -38.59
CA VAL A 7 29.73 10.25 -39.20
C VAL A 7 30.47 9.02 -39.72
N SER A 8 30.30 7.89 -39.05
CA SER A 8 30.99 6.65 -39.41
C SER A 8 30.25 5.90 -40.52
N LEU A 9 30.72 6.01 -41.76
CA LEU A 9 30.29 5.13 -42.86
C LEU A 9 31.10 3.82 -42.81
N GLN A 10 30.58 2.79 -42.15
CA GLN A 10 31.24 1.47 -42.18
C GLN A 10 30.97 0.76 -43.51
N LYS A 11 32.02 0.58 -44.34
CA LYS A 11 32.03 -0.30 -45.52
C LYS A 11 32.72 -1.62 -45.16
N GLY A 12 31.93 -2.69 -45.06
CA GLY A 12 32.42 -4.08 -45.08
C GLY A 12 32.09 -4.75 -46.42
N PRO A 13 32.84 -5.78 -46.84
CA PRO A 13 32.70 -6.38 -48.16
C PRO A 13 31.39 -7.19 -48.26
N GLU A 14 30.71 -6.99 -49.38
CA GLU A 14 29.52 -7.69 -49.89
C GLU A 14 28.14 -7.33 -49.27
N THR A 15 27.47 -6.38 -49.95
CA THR A 15 26.00 -6.17 -49.96
C THR A 15 25.29 -5.90 -48.63
N LYS A 16 25.80 -4.97 -47.82
CA LYS A 16 24.96 -4.28 -46.81
C LYS A 16 24.74 -2.83 -47.25
N LYS A 17 23.47 -2.46 -47.42
CA LYS A 17 23.04 -1.07 -47.68
C LYS A 17 23.76 -0.15 -46.68
N SER A 18 24.47 0.87 -47.17
CA SER A 18 25.07 1.89 -46.30
C SER A 18 23.96 2.48 -45.42
N VAL A 19 24.13 2.40 -44.11
CA VAL A 19 23.20 2.96 -43.13
C VAL A 19 23.90 4.03 -42.32
N LEU A 20 23.16 5.09 -42.01
CA LEU A 20 23.68 6.25 -41.34
C LEU A 20 23.61 6.05 -39.82
N LEU A 21 24.77 6.00 -39.19
CA LEU A 21 24.96 5.78 -37.75
C LEU A 21 25.49 7.06 -37.12
N VAL A 22 24.75 7.58 -36.15
CA VAL A 22 25.01 8.89 -35.51
C VAL A 22 25.20 8.73 -34.01
N LEU A 23 24.55 7.73 -33.42
CA LEU A 23 24.58 7.49 -31.99
C LEU A 23 25.85 6.75 -31.58
N ASP A 24 26.28 6.97 -30.34
CA ASP A 24 27.33 6.16 -29.73
C ASP A 24 26.98 4.66 -29.79
N PRO A 25 27.94 3.77 -30.10
CA PRO A 25 27.68 2.33 -30.21
C PRO A 25 27.01 1.73 -28.96
N LYS A 26 27.37 2.21 -27.76
CA LYS A 26 26.74 1.78 -26.51
C LYS A 26 25.26 2.18 -26.43
N ARG A 27 24.93 3.41 -26.83
CA ARG A 27 23.56 3.94 -26.82
C ARG A 27 22.70 3.26 -27.87
N SER A 28 23.24 3.09 -29.08
CA SER A 28 22.59 2.37 -30.17
C SER A 28 22.28 0.91 -29.79
N ASN A 29 23.23 0.20 -29.17
CA ASN A 29 23.01 -1.15 -28.66
C ASN A 29 21.92 -1.21 -27.58
N ALA A 30 21.92 -0.27 -26.63
CA ALA A 30 20.89 -0.23 -25.59
C ALA A 30 19.47 -0.01 -26.17
N ILE A 31 19.34 0.85 -27.18
CA ILE A 31 18.08 1.10 -27.88
C ILE A 31 17.64 -0.14 -28.67
N ASN A 32 18.55 -0.76 -29.43
CA ASN A 32 18.26 -1.97 -30.18
C ASN A 32 17.79 -3.12 -29.28
N ILE A 33 18.42 -3.30 -28.11
CA ILE A 33 17.98 -4.28 -27.11
C ILE A 33 16.57 -3.92 -26.61
N GLY A 34 16.32 -2.65 -26.27
CA GLY A 34 15.02 -2.20 -25.81
C GLY A 34 13.90 -2.33 -26.85
N MET A 35 14.21 -2.26 -28.14
CA MET A 35 13.26 -2.46 -29.23
C MET A 35 12.80 -3.91 -29.38
N THR A 36 13.57 -4.91 -28.92
CA THR A 36 13.21 -6.33 -29.09
C THR A 36 11.93 -6.72 -28.34
N VAL A 37 11.59 -5.99 -27.29
CA VAL A 37 10.40 -6.20 -26.45
C VAL A 37 9.25 -5.25 -26.81
N LEU A 38 9.42 -4.39 -27.81
CA LEU A 38 8.43 -3.43 -28.25
C LEU A 38 7.82 -3.84 -29.60
N PRO A 39 6.57 -3.45 -29.89
CA PRO A 39 5.98 -3.66 -31.20
C PRO A 39 6.71 -2.86 -32.29
N ALA A 40 6.34 -3.06 -33.55
CA ALA A 40 6.97 -2.37 -34.67
C ALA A 40 6.88 -0.83 -34.53
N VAL A 41 7.92 -0.11 -34.96
CA VAL A 41 8.08 1.35 -34.77
C VAL A 41 6.88 2.17 -35.25
N HIS A 42 6.24 1.75 -36.35
CA HIS A 42 5.06 2.42 -36.88
C HIS A 42 3.82 2.23 -35.99
N VAL A 43 3.69 1.06 -35.36
CA VAL A 43 2.64 0.75 -34.36
C VAL A 43 2.86 1.59 -33.12
N ILE A 44 4.11 1.74 -32.66
CA ILE A 44 4.43 2.54 -31.47
C ILE A 44 3.95 3.98 -31.63
N LYS A 45 4.26 4.61 -32.77
CA LYS A 45 3.84 6.00 -33.03
C LYS A 45 2.32 6.14 -33.04
N ALA A 46 1.61 5.25 -33.73
CA ALA A 46 0.16 5.26 -33.77
C ALA A 46 -0.44 5.06 -32.37
N ALA A 47 0.06 4.07 -31.62
CA ALA A 47 -0.40 3.73 -30.28
C ALA A 47 -0.18 4.86 -29.26
N ILE A 48 0.95 5.58 -29.31
CA ILE A 48 1.19 6.76 -28.46
C ILE A 48 0.22 7.90 -28.77
N LEU A 49 -0.14 8.09 -30.05
CA LEU A 49 -1.08 9.12 -30.46
C LEU A 49 -2.54 8.77 -30.12
N SER A 50 -2.90 7.48 -30.07
CA SER A 50 -4.26 7.02 -29.75
C SER A 50 -4.44 6.53 -28.30
N PHE A 51 -3.36 6.41 -27.51
CA PHE A 51 -3.36 5.76 -26.19
C PHE A 51 -3.89 4.31 -26.28
N ASP A 52 -3.37 3.53 -27.22
CA ASP A 52 -3.84 2.16 -27.47
C ASP A 52 -3.21 1.14 -26.52
N GLU A 53 -3.99 0.72 -25.53
CA GLU A 53 -3.60 -0.18 -24.43
C GLU A 53 -3.38 -1.64 -24.89
N PHE A 54 -3.93 -2.02 -26.04
CA PHE A 54 -3.71 -3.36 -26.59
C PHE A 54 -2.39 -3.44 -27.36
N ALA A 55 -1.91 -2.31 -27.87
CA ALA A 55 -0.68 -2.24 -28.65
C ALA A 55 0.58 -2.14 -27.77
N ILE A 56 0.54 -1.39 -26.67
CA ILE A 56 1.69 -1.19 -25.77
C ILE A 56 1.29 -1.40 -24.32
N SER A 57 1.98 -2.33 -23.65
CA SER A 57 1.83 -2.59 -22.22
C SER A 57 2.47 -1.49 -21.35
N LYS A 58 2.12 -1.47 -20.06
CA LYS A 58 2.74 -0.58 -19.06
C LYS A 58 4.28 -0.65 -19.09
N GLU A 59 4.83 -1.86 -19.12
CA GLU A 59 6.28 -2.09 -19.18
C GLU A 59 6.90 -1.51 -20.46
N GLY A 60 6.18 -1.62 -21.58
CA GLY A 60 6.58 -1.00 -22.85
C GLY A 60 6.66 0.52 -22.75
N ILE A 61 5.69 1.17 -22.09
CA ILE A 61 5.70 2.63 -21.87
C ILE A 61 6.87 3.05 -20.98
N GLU A 62 7.11 2.34 -19.88
CA GLU A 62 8.25 2.60 -19.00
C GLU A 62 9.57 2.43 -19.77
N LYS A 63 9.68 1.41 -20.61
CA LYS A 63 10.87 1.20 -21.46
C LYS A 63 11.06 2.34 -22.46
N ILE A 64 10.02 2.79 -23.15
CA ILE A 64 10.09 3.92 -24.09
C ILE A 64 10.49 5.21 -23.36
N LEU A 65 10.00 5.44 -22.14
CA LEU A 65 10.41 6.60 -21.32
C LEU A 65 11.92 6.61 -21.02
N THR A 66 12.57 5.45 -20.89
CA THR A 66 14.04 5.38 -20.73
C THR A 66 14.84 5.61 -22.02
N MET A 67 14.17 5.54 -23.17
CA MET A 67 14.78 5.66 -24.50
C MET A 67 14.36 6.94 -25.24
N VAL A 68 13.77 7.90 -24.54
CA VAL A 68 13.42 9.21 -25.13
C VAL A 68 14.68 9.88 -25.68
N PRO A 69 14.66 10.34 -26.94
CA PRO A 69 15.81 11.02 -27.54
C PRO A 69 16.06 12.37 -26.89
N THR A 70 17.33 12.69 -26.61
CA THR A 70 17.73 14.03 -26.14
C THR A 70 17.66 15.05 -27.28
N GLU A 71 17.57 16.35 -26.96
CA GLU A 71 17.55 17.40 -28.00
C GLU A 71 18.81 17.37 -28.87
N GLU A 72 19.97 17.05 -28.30
CA GLU A 72 21.22 16.87 -29.04
C GLU A 72 21.15 15.67 -29.99
N GLU A 73 20.66 14.51 -29.53
CA GLU A 73 20.48 13.32 -30.36
C GLU A 73 19.51 13.60 -31.53
N LYS A 74 18.44 14.35 -31.28
CA LYS A 74 17.47 14.75 -32.32
C LYS A 74 18.12 15.61 -33.40
N LEU A 75 18.86 16.64 -33.00
CA LEU A 75 19.52 17.56 -33.93
C LEU A 75 20.55 16.83 -34.78
N LYS A 76 21.43 16.02 -34.16
CA LYS A 76 22.44 15.25 -34.88
C LYS A 76 21.84 14.29 -35.90
N ILE A 77 20.76 13.59 -35.55
CA ILE A 77 20.07 12.68 -36.47
C ILE A 77 19.43 13.46 -37.64
N GLN A 78 18.83 14.62 -37.38
CA GLN A 78 18.25 15.47 -38.42
C GLN A 78 19.30 16.03 -39.37
N GLU A 79 20.40 16.57 -38.84
CA GLU A 79 21.51 17.12 -39.63
C GLU A 79 22.15 16.06 -40.50
N ALA A 80 22.39 14.86 -39.97
CA ALA A 80 23.01 13.79 -40.72
C ALA A 80 22.09 13.24 -41.82
N GLN A 81 20.77 13.21 -41.59
CA GLN A 81 19.78 12.86 -42.61
C GLN A 81 19.65 13.93 -43.69
N LEU A 82 19.73 15.21 -43.35
CA LEU A 82 19.74 16.32 -44.30
C LEU A 82 21.01 16.33 -45.15
N ALA A 83 22.16 16.01 -44.56
CA ALA A 83 23.44 15.92 -45.26
C ALA A 83 23.52 14.71 -46.20
N ASN A 84 22.78 13.63 -45.93
CA ASN A 84 22.78 12.41 -46.73
C ASN A 84 21.35 11.89 -47.00
N PRO A 85 20.56 12.56 -47.88
CA PRO A 85 19.16 12.23 -48.10
C PRO A 85 18.92 10.81 -48.64
N ASP A 86 19.86 10.29 -49.43
CA ASP A 86 19.76 9.00 -50.13
C ASP A 86 20.17 7.80 -49.25
N VAL A 87 20.69 8.05 -48.04
CA VAL A 87 21.19 7.01 -47.13
C VAL A 87 20.15 6.74 -46.03
N PRO A 88 19.68 5.49 -45.86
CA PRO A 88 18.76 5.16 -44.78
C PRO A 88 19.42 5.25 -43.39
N LEU A 89 18.67 5.70 -42.38
CA LEU A 89 19.10 5.67 -40.98
C LEU A 89 19.32 4.23 -40.48
N GLY A 90 20.24 4.08 -39.53
CA GLY A 90 20.33 2.87 -38.70
C GLY A 90 19.02 2.59 -37.94
N THR A 91 18.86 1.37 -37.43
CA THR A 91 17.62 0.95 -36.76
C THR A 91 17.30 1.78 -35.52
N ALA A 92 18.32 2.08 -34.70
CA ALA A 92 18.17 2.89 -33.49
C ALA A 92 17.90 4.37 -33.83
N GLU A 93 18.59 4.92 -34.82
CA GLU A 93 18.41 6.28 -35.32
C GLU A 93 17.03 6.48 -35.93
N HIS A 94 16.55 5.52 -36.71
CA HIS A 94 15.20 5.52 -37.27
C HIS A 94 14.14 5.47 -36.15
N PHE A 95 14.36 4.65 -35.12
CA PHE A 95 13.46 4.60 -33.96
C PHE A 95 13.42 5.93 -33.20
N LEU A 96 14.57 6.52 -32.87
CA LEU A 96 14.64 7.81 -32.18
C LEU A 96 14.05 8.94 -33.04
N SER A 97 14.29 8.93 -34.35
CA SER A 97 13.71 9.90 -35.29
C SER A 97 12.17 9.79 -35.33
N SER A 98 11.65 8.55 -35.38
CA SER A 98 10.20 8.32 -35.31
C SER A 98 9.60 8.82 -34.00
N LEU A 99 10.25 8.58 -32.86
CA LEU A 99 9.84 9.11 -31.56
C LEU A 99 9.90 10.65 -31.52
N ALA A 100 10.98 11.25 -32.02
CA ALA A 100 11.18 12.69 -32.06
C ALA A 100 10.12 13.42 -32.90
N SER A 101 9.56 12.74 -33.91
CA SER A 101 8.46 13.27 -34.73
C SER A 101 7.12 13.39 -33.97
N ILE A 102 7.01 12.82 -32.77
CA ILE A 102 5.80 12.88 -31.93
C ILE A 102 5.83 14.17 -31.10
N SER A 103 4.84 15.03 -31.33
CA SER A 103 4.66 16.26 -30.57
C SER A 103 4.37 15.96 -29.09
N ALA A 104 5.08 16.66 -28.20
CA ALA A 104 4.96 16.48 -26.75
C ALA A 104 5.11 15.02 -26.28
N LEU A 105 6.05 14.27 -26.87
CA LEU A 105 6.29 12.85 -26.58
C LEU A 105 6.36 12.54 -25.07
N THR A 106 7.23 13.23 -24.33
CA THR A 106 7.43 12.96 -22.89
C THR A 106 6.15 13.20 -22.08
N PRO A 107 5.46 14.35 -22.20
CA PRO A 107 4.15 14.54 -21.59
C PRO A 107 3.10 13.48 -21.96
N ARG A 108 3.05 13.04 -23.22
CA ARG A 108 2.11 11.98 -23.68
C ARG A 108 2.40 10.66 -22.99
N LEU A 109 3.65 10.22 -23.00
CA LEU A 109 4.08 8.97 -22.36
C LEU A 109 3.85 9.00 -20.85
N GLN A 110 4.17 10.11 -20.18
CA GLN A 110 3.94 10.26 -18.74
C GLN A 110 2.45 10.27 -18.39
N LEU A 111 1.61 10.94 -19.19
CA LEU A 111 0.16 10.93 -19.01
C LEU A 111 -0.42 9.52 -19.23
N TRP A 112 0.06 8.80 -20.24
CA TRP A 112 -0.37 7.42 -20.52
C TRP A 112 0.09 6.45 -19.43
N ALA A 113 1.35 6.56 -19.01
CA ALA A 113 1.89 5.81 -17.88
C ALA A 113 1.07 6.08 -16.61
N PHE A 114 0.66 7.32 -16.36
CA PHE A 114 -0.21 7.64 -15.23
C PHE A 114 -1.58 6.96 -15.37
N LYS A 115 -2.22 7.00 -16.54
CA LYS A 115 -3.51 6.32 -16.78
C LYS A 115 -3.41 4.81 -16.49
N LEU A 116 -2.42 4.13 -17.06
CA LEU A 116 -2.21 2.69 -16.87
C LEU A 116 -1.90 2.33 -15.41
N ASN A 117 -1.11 3.18 -14.74
CA ASN A 117 -0.77 2.97 -13.32
C ASN A 117 -1.92 3.30 -12.39
N TYR A 118 -2.79 4.24 -12.77
CA TYR A 118 -3.90 4.68 -11.93
C TYR A 118 -4.88 3.56 -11.68
N GLU A 119 -5.22 2.73 -12.68
CA GLU A 119 -6.13 1.60 -12.46
C GLU A 119 -5.57 0.59 -11.45
N ALA A 120 -4.28 0.27 -11.53
CA ALA A 120 -3.63 -0.62 -10.57
C ALA A 120 -3.48 0.01 -9.18
N LEU A 121 -3.13 1.29 -9.13
CA LEU A 121 -2.97 2.04 -7.88
C LEU A 121 -4.30 2.32 -7.20
N GLU A 122 -5.34 2.61 -7.98
CA GLU A 122 -6.71 2.71 -7.51
C GLU A 122 -7.17 1.39 -6.94
N LYS A 123 -6.94 0.26 -7.61
CA LYS A 123 -7.28 -1.06 -7.04
C LYS A 123 -6.55 -1.30 -5.72
N SER A 124 -5.26 -0.99 -5.64
CA SER A 124 -4.48 -1.12 -4.40
C SER A 124 -4.93 -0.16 -3.30
N LEU A 125 -5.36 1.06 -3.63
CA LEU A 125 -5.89 2.03 -2.68
C LEU A 125 -7.35 1.71 -2.31
N ALA A 126 -8.17 1.22 -3.24
CA ALA A 126 -9.52 0.75 -3.00
C ALA A 126 -9.50 -0.40 -1.99
N ASP A 127 -8.57 -1.36 -2.12
CA ASP A 127 -8.34 -2.40 -1.10
C ASP A 127 -7.97 -1.80 0.28
N GLY A 128 -7.38 -0.60 0.34
CA GLY A 128 -7.07 0.15 1.58
C GLY A 128 -8.13 1.17 2.04
N PHE A 129 -9.07 1.56 1.18
CA PHE A 129 -9.96 2.71 1.40
C PHE A 129 -11.45 2.43 1.10
N ASP A 130 -11.80 1.24 0.60
CA ASP A 130 -13.16 0.89 0.17
C ASP A 130 -14.17 0.93 1.31
N ALA A 131 -14.80 2.09 1.44
CA ALA A 131 -15.98 2.32 2.24
C ALA A 131 -17.23 2.59 1.38
N LEU A 132 -17.12 2.63 0.04
CA LEU A 132 -18.18 3.20 -0.82
C LEU A 132 -18.65 2.36 -2.02
N VAL A 133 -17.98 1.27 -2.45
CA VAL A 133 -18.39 0.59 -3.71
C VAL A 133 -18.50 -0.94 -3.65
N ALA A 134 -17.91 -1.66 -2.69
CA ALA A 134 -17.99 -3.13 -2.70
C ALA A 134 -19.19 -3.68 -1.87
N PRO A 135 -20.09 -4.49 -2.49
CA PRO A 135 -21.02 -5.32 -1.73
C PRO A 135 -20.23 -6.47 -1.10
N ALA A 136 -20.04 -6.40 0.22
CA ALA A 136 -19.63 -7.52 1.06
C ALA A 136 -18.44 -8.37 0.54
N GLY A 137 -17.21 -7.84 0.61
CA GLY A 137 -16.03 -8.68 0.34
C GLY A 137 -14.68 -8.08 0.71
N ASN A 138 -14.48 -6.77 0.52
CA ASN A 138 -13.24 -6.08 0.89
C ASN A 138 -13.60 -4.71 1.46
N ARG A 139 -13.47 -4.53 2.77
CA ARG A 139 -13.71 -3.24 3.44
C ARG A 139 -12.34 -2.62 3.70
N GLY A 140 -12.09 -1.42 3.21
CA GLY A 140 -10.77 -0.81 3.24
C GLY A 140 -10.18 -0.65 4.64
N ALA A 141 -8.85 -0.67 4.75
CA ALA A 141 -8.08 -0.47 5.98
C ALA A 141 -8.56 0.69 6.86
N LEU A 142 -8.96 1.83 6.27
CA LEU A 142 -9.51 2.96 7.05
C LEU A 142 -10.89 2.67 7.66
N PHE A 143 -11.73 1.90 6.96
CA PHE A 143 -13.01 1.44 7.51
C PHE A 143 -12.77 0.46 8.66
N ASP A 144 -11.86 -0.50 8.46
CA ASP A 144 -11.48 -1.46 9.50
C ASP A 144 -10.90 -0.78 10.74
N LEU A 145 -10.11 0.28 10.57
CA LEU A 145 -9.64 1.07 11.70
C LEU A 145 -10.79 1.73 12.45
N LYS A 146 -11.74 2.35 11.72
CA LYS A 146 -12.94 2.94 12.33
C LYS A 146 -13.74 1.91 13.10
N LEU A 147 -14.02 0.77 12.47
CA LEU A 147 -14.77 -0.32 13.08
C LEU A 147 -14.03 -0.92 14.27
N GLY A 148 -12.70 -1.06 14.18
CA GLY A 148 -11.86 -1.58 15.26
C GLY A 148 -11.89 -0.68 16.50
N MET A 149 -11.90 0.64 16.31
CA MET A 149 -12.10 1.58 17.43
C MET A 149 -13.47 1.43 18.09
N GLU A 150 -14.53 1.29 17.29
CA GLU A 150 -15.90 1.06 17.79
C GLU A 150 -15.98 -0.28 18.54
N GLN A 151 -15.43 -1.36 17.97
CA GLN A 151 -15.35 -2.68 18.58
C GLN A 151 -14.66 -2.59 19.94
N LEU A 152 -13.49 -1.97 20.04
CA LEU A 152 -12.75 -1.82 21.29
C LEU A 152 -13.48 -0.94 22.32
N ALA A 153 -14.06 0.19 21.89
CA ALA A 153 -14.77 1.11 22.79
C ALA A 153 -15.96 0.44 23.48
N PHE A 154 -16.69 -0.41 22.75
CA PHE A 154 -17.89 -1.08 23.25
C PHE A 154 -17.63 -2.48 23.81
N ASN A 155 -16.44 -3.05 23.60
CA ASN A 155 -16.10 -4.39 24.10
C ASN A 155 -16.16 -4.42 25.65
N LYS A 156 -17.10 -5.20 26.19
CA LYS A 156 -17.28 -5.36 27.63
C LYS A 156 -16.15 -6.19 28.24
N THR A 157 -15.79 -7.29 27.59
CA THR A 157 -14.74 -8.20 28.04
C THR A 157 -13.39 -7.48 28.15
N PHE A 158 -13.01 -6.74 27.12
CA PHE A 158 -11.78 -5.95 27.08
C PHE A 158 -11.72 -4.95 28.23
N ARG A 159 -12.82 -4.22 28.49
CA ARG A 159 -12.91 -3.31 29.64
C ARG A 159 -12.75 -4.03 30.98
N ARG A 160 -13.32 -5.23 31.14
CA ARG A 160 -13.15 -6.05 32.36
C ARG A 160 -11.71 -6.52 32.53
N ILE A 161 -11.03 -6.91 31.45
CA ILE A 161 -9.62 -7.29 31.48
C ILE A 161 -8.75 -6.11 31.91
N LEU A 162 -8.93 -4.93 31.31
CA LEU A 162 -8.16 -3.73 31.67
C LEU A 162 -8.39 -3.33 33.14
N ALA A 163 -9.63 -3.37 33.62
CA ALA A 163 -9.95 -3.09 35.02
C ALA A 163 -9.31 -4.09 35.98
N THR A 164 -9.30 -5.38 35.60
CA THR A 164 -8.68 -6.45 36.41
C THR A 164 -7.16 -6.30 36.45
N LEU A 165 -6.53 -6.00 35.31
CA LEU A 165 -5.09 -5.70 35.23
C LEU A 165 -4.72 -4.49 36.10
N LEU A 166 -5.51 -3.42 36.05
CA LEU A 166 -5.29 -2.25 36.88
C LEU A 166 -5.39 -2.58 38.37
N ALA A 167 -6.41 -3.34 38.77
CA ALA A 167 -6.61 -3.73 40.16
C ALA A 167 -5.46 -4.61 40.69
N ILE A 168 -5.04 -5.62 39.90
CA ILE A 168 -3.90 -6.47 40.24
C ILE A 168 -2.61 -5.62 40.30
N GLY A 169 -2.40 -4.74 39.33
CA GLY A 169 -1.22 -3.86 39.27
C GLY A 169 -1.14 -2.91 40.47
N ASN A 170 -2.25 -2.28 40.85
CA ASN A 170 -2.32 -1.42 42.04
C ASN A 170 -2.04 -2.20 43.33
N PHE A 171 -2.60 -3.41 43.44
CA PHE A 171 -2.35 -4.28 44.58
C PHE A 171 -0.87 -4.70 44.67
N LEU A 172 -0.28 -5.18 43.58
CA LEU A 172 1.11 -5.67 43.57
C LEU A 172 2.13 -4.54 43.79
N ASN A 173 1.87 -3.34 43.26
CA ASN A 173 2.80 -2.22 43.38
C ASN A 173 2.48 -1.29 44.55
N SER A 174 1.48 -1.62 45.38
CA SER A 174 0.99 -0.74 46.47
C SER A 174 0.73 0.69 45.99
N SER A 175 0.13 0.82 44.81
CA SER A 175 -0.14 2.10 44.15
C SER A 175 -1.63 2.36 43.98
N ASN A 176 -2.00 3.59 43.65
CA ASN A 176 -3.38 3.99 43.39
C ASN A 176 -3.51 4.62 41.99
N ALA A 177 -2.90 3.95 40.99
CA ALA A 177 -2.98 4.41 39.62
C ALA A 177 -4.43 4.35 39.12
N LYS A 178 -4.83 5.36 38.34
CA LYS A 178 -6.18 5.43 37.74
C LYS A 178 -6.28 4.74 36.38
N GLY A 179 -5.14 4.35 35.81
CA GLY A 179 -5.01 3.74 34.49
C GLY A 179 -3.55 3.42 34.19
N PHE A 180 -3.32 2.78 33.05
CA PHE A 180 -2.00 2.47 32.53
C PHE A 180 -2.01 2.58 31.00
N GLU A 181 -0.84 2.80 30.40
CA GLU A 181 -0.73 2.86 28.95
C GLU A 181 -0.91 1.48 28.31
N LEU A 182 -1.66 1.41 27.22
CA LEU A 182 -1.95 0.14 26.52
C LEU A 182 -0.70 -0.57 25.97
N SER A 183 0.42 0.14 25.81
CA SER A 183 1.73 -0.45 25.50
C SER A 183 2.15 -1.51 26.53
N TYR A 184 1.68 -1.39 27.78
CA TYR A 184 1.96 -2.37 28.82
C TYR A 184 1.38 -3.76 28.54
N LEU A 185 0.35 -3.88 27.68
CA LEU A 185 -0.24 -5.17 27.32
C LEU A 185 0.78 -6.15 26.73
N GLU A 186 1.83 -5.66 26.06
CA GLU A 186 2.94 -6.50 25.57
C GLU A 186 3.67 -7.21 26.73
N LYS A 187 3.82 -6.52 27.87
CA LYS A 187 4.57 -7.02 29.05
C LYS A 187 3.75 -7.96 29.93
N VAL A 188 2.42 -7.93 29.84
CA VAL A 188 1.53 -8.75 30.68
C VAL A 188 1.78 -10.26 30.49
N VAL A 189 2.24 -10.66 29.31
CA VAL A 189 2.58 -12.06 29.01
C VAL A 189 3.94 -12.46 29.60
N GLU A 190 4.85 -11.49 29.77
CA GLU A 190 6.22 -11.71 30.21
C GLU A 190 6.36 -11.84 31.73
N VAL A 191 5.57 -11.07 32.49
CA VAL A 191 5.58 -11.10 33.95
C VAL A 191 5.05 -12.44 34.44
N LYS A 192 5.85 -13.20 35.18
CA LYS A 192 5.49 -14.55 35.69
C LYS A 192 5.51 -14.60 37.21
N ASP A 193 4.66 -15.45 37.78
CA ASP A 193 4.72 -15.78 39.20
C ASP A 193 6.00 -16.58 39.53
N THR A 194 6.35 -16.61 40.81
CA THR A 194 7.55 -17.27 41.33
C THR A 194 7.36 -18.77 41.55
N VAL A 195 6.11 -19.25 41.70
CA VAL A 195 5.82 -20.61 42.18
C VAL A 195 5.53 -21.57 41.03
N HIS A 196 4.67 -21.18 40.10
CA HIS A 196 4.17 -22.01 39.00
C HIS A 196 4.58 -21.49 37.62
N ARG A 197 5.38 -20.43 37.59
CA ARG A 197 5.81 -19.66 36.41
C ARG A 197 4.66 -19.32 35.47
N GLN A 198 3.44 -19.12 36.00
CA GLN A 198 2.29 -18.69 35.20
C GLN A 198 2.39 -17.17 34.97
N SER A 199 1.99 -16.73 33.78
CA SER A 199 2.03 -15.32 33.42
C SER A 199 0.98 -14.49 34.19
N LEU A 200 1.20 -13.18 34.29
CA LEU A 200 0.22 -12.23 34.80
C LEU A 200 -1.07 -12.28 33.98
N LEU A 201 -0.97 -12.54 32.67
CA LEU A 201 -2.12 -12.80 31.80
C LEU A 201 -2.97 -13.98 32.30
N TYR A 202 -2.34 -15.08 32.73
CA TYR A 202 -3.06 -16.25 33.25
C TYR A 202 -3.85 -15.94 34.51
N HIS A 203 -3.24 -15.21 35.45
CA HIS A 203 -3.88 -14.80 36.70
C HIS A 203 -5.03 -13.83 36.45
N THR A 204 -4.80 -12.85 35.58
CA THR A 204 -5.83 -11.90 35.12
C THR A 204 -7.00 -12.65 34.47
N CYS A 205 -6.71 -13.55 33.53
CA CYS A 205 -7.74 -14.32 32.86
C CYS A 205 -8.53 -15.20 33.82
N SER A 206 -7.87 -15.83 34.80
CA SER A 206 -8.54 -16.63 35.84
C SER A 206 -9.52 -15.79 36.64
N GLN A 207 -9.10 -14.60 37.08
CA GLN A 207 -9.96 -13.64 37.80
C GLN A 207 -11.13 -13.16 36.94
N VAL A 208 -10.89 -12.85 35.66
CA VAL A 208 -11.96 -12.41 34.75
C VAL A 208 -13.00 -13.52 34.52
N VAL A 209 -12.55 -14.76 34.28
CA VAL A 209 -13.45 -15.91 34.07
C VAL A 209 -14.22 -16.29 35.33
N GLU A 210 -13.65 -16.07 36.51
CA GLU A 210 -14.32 -16.35 37.79
C GLU A 210 -15.35 -15.28 38.15
N ASN A 211 -14.99 -14.01 38.03
CA ASN A 211 -15.86 -12.89 38.42
C ASN A 211 -16.85 -12.49 37.32
N TYR A 212 -16.54 -12.79 36.05
CA TYR A 212 -17.36 -12.45 34.89
C TYR A 212 -17.45 -13.65 33.93
N PRO A 213 -18.28 -14.68 34.24
CA PRO A 213 -18.41 -15.88 33.41
C PRO A 213 -18.88 -15.61 31.97
N GLU A 214 -19.65 -14.54 31.76
CA GLU A 214 -20.13 -14.06 30.45
C GLU A 214 -19.03 -13.41 29.59
N SER A 215 -17.79 -13.32 30.09
CA SER A 215 -16.66 -12.78 29.35
C SER A 215 -16.26 -13.69 28.18
N SER A 216 -16.00 -13.08 27.03
CA SER A 216 -15.59 -13.74 25.78
C SER A 216 -14.06 -13.89 25.69
N ASP A 217 -13.56 -14.28 24.51
CA ASP A 217 -12.12 -14.38 24.21
C ASP A 217 -11.48 -13.09 23.65
N VAL A 218 -12.25 -12.00 23.50
CA VAL A 218 -11.86 -10.71 22.88
C VAL A 218 -11.45 -10.81 21.41
N TYR A 219 -10.59 -11.75 21.03
CA TYR A 219 -10.04 -11.89 19.70
C TYR A 219 -11.14 -12.06 18.63
N SER A 220 -12.17 -12.85 18.93
CA SER A 220 -13.35 -13.01 18.07
C SER A 220 -14.20 -11.74 17.94
N GLU A 221 -14.13 -10.82 18.91
CA GLU A 221 -14.93 -9.59 18.96
C GLU A 221 -14.24 -8.37 18.34
N VAL A 222 -12.92 -8.45 18.10
CA VAL A 222 -12.11 -7.35 17.53
C VAL A 222 -11.46 -7.68 16.17
N PRO A 223 -12.12 -8.38 15.23
CA PRO A 223 -11.49 -8.82 13.98
C PRO A 223 -11.03 -7.66 13.08
N ALA A 224 -11.64 -6.48 13.20
CA ALA A 224 -11.24 -5.31 12.42
C ALA A 224 -9.89 -4.72 12.90
N VAL A 225 -9.59 -4.84 14.20
CA VAL A 225 -8.29 -4.47 14.76
C VAL A 225 -7.20 -5.39 14.23
N THR A 226 -7.46 -6.71 14.18
CA THR A 226 -6.52 -7.69 13.64
C THR A 226 -6.23 -7.49 12.14
N ARG A 227 -7.24 -7.09 11.35
CA ARG A 227 -7.00 -6.72 9.94
C ARG A 227 -6.19 -5.43 9.82
N SER A 228 -6.53 -4.42 10.62
CA SER A 228 -5.80 -3.14 10.66
C SER A 228 -4.33 -3.33 11.07
N ALA A 229 -4.02 -4.28 11.93
CA ALA A 229 -2.66 -4.59 12.35
C ALA A 229 -1.73 -5.06 11.20
N LYS A 230 -2.29 -5.52 10.08
CA LYS A 230 -1.53 -5.98 8.91
C LYS A 230 -1.27 -4.89 7.87
N VAL A 231 -1.83 -3.70 8.08
CA VAL A 231 -1.76 -2.59 7.13
C VAL A 231 -0.71 -1.59 7.60
N ASP A 232 0.17 -1.18 6.69
CA ASP A 232 1.08 -0.06 6.91
C ASP A 232 0.37 1.26 6.54
N PHE A 233 -0.12 1.96 7.56
CA PHE A 233 -0.86 3.22 7.37
C PHE A 233 0.06 4.37 6.94
N GLU A 234 1.36 4.29 7.20
CA GLU A 234 2.34 5.27 6.78
C GLU A 234 2.61 5.17 5.28
N VAL A 235 2.82 3.96 4.76
CA VAL A 235 2.91 3.71 3.32
C VAL A 235 1.61 4.10 2.61
N LEU A 236 0.45 3.84 3.23
CA LEU A 236 -0.85 4.26 2.71
C LEU A 236 -0.93 5.80 2.56
N ALA A 237 -0.49 6.53 3.58
CA ALA A 237 -0.47 7.99 3.58
C ALA A 237 0.52 8.53 2.52
N GLU A 238 1.69 7.92 2.40
CA GLU A 238 2.69 8.31 1.38
C GLU A 238 2.15 8.09 -0.04
N ASN A 239 1.58 6.92 -0.31
CA ASN A 239 0.99 6.59 -1.60
C ASN A 239 -0.10 7.59 -2.01
N LEU A 240 -0.91 8.07 -1.06
CA LEU A 240 -1.93 9.08 -1.30
C LEU A 240 -1.32 10.43 -1.68
N VAL A 241 -0.23 10.85 -1.02
CA VAL A 241 0.50 12.08 -1.36
C VAL A 241 1.18 11.96 -2.73
N GLN A 242 1.79 10.82 -3.03
CA GLN A 242 2.39 10.56 -4.33
C GLN A 242 1.34 10.56 -5.44
N LEU A 243 0.16 9.97 -5.21
CA LEU A 243 -0.94 9.96 -6.16
C LEU A 243 -1.46 11.37 -6.46
N GLU A 244 -1.61 12.22 -5.44
CA GLU A 244 -1.99 13.63 -5.62
C GLU A 244 -0.96 14.38 -6.49
N ARG A 245 0.34 14.21 -6.19
CA ARG A 245 1.42 14.84 -6.96
C ARG A 245 1.40 14.39 -8.42
N ARG A 246 1.27 13.08 -8.66
CA ARG A 246 1.19 12.51 -10.02
C ARG A 246 -0.05 12.97 -10.76
N CYS A 247 -1.21 13.04 -10.09
CA CYS A 247 -2.44 13.56 -10.68
C CYS A 247 -2.30 15.03 -11.11
N LYS A 248 -1.67 15.87 -10.27
CA LYS A 248 -1.38 17.27 -10.60
C LYS A 248 -0.41 17.40 -11.79
N ALA A 249 0.67 16.61 -11.81
CA ALA A 249 1.61 16.59 -12.94
C ALA A 249 0.92 16.15 -14.24
N SER A 250 0.02 15.16 -14.18
CA SER A 250 -0.76 14.70 -15.33
C SER A 250 -1.68 15.78 -15.92
N TRP A 251 -2.23 16.68 -15.08
CA TRP A 251 -2.96 17.85 -15.57
C TRP A 251 -2.07 18.80 -16.37
N ASP A 252 -0.84 19.03 -15.91
CA ASP A 252 0.12 19.86 -16.62
C ASP A 252 0.58 19.20 -17.93
N HIS A 253 0.78 17.87 -17.93
CA HIS A 253 1.05 17.11 -19.15
C HIS A 253 -0.12 17.22 -20.14
N LEU A 254 -1.36 17.06 -19.69
CA LEU A 254 -2.54 17.21 -20.54
C LEU A 254 -2.61 18.61 -21.18
N LYS A 255 -2.25 19.69 -20.46
CA LYS A 255 -2.19 21.05 -21.05
C LYS A 255 -1.19 21.13 -22.20
N VAL A 256 -0.04 20.46 -22.09
CA VAL A 256 0.97 20.44 -23.17
C VAL A 256 0.49 19.58 -24.33
N VAL A 257 -0.04 18.39 -24.06
CA VAL A 257 -0.56 17.46 -25.09
C VAL A 257 -1.68 18.10 -25.90
N THR A 258 -2.61 18.80 -25.25
CA THR A 258 -3.78 19.41 -25.90
C THR A 258 -3.45 20.58 -26.82
N LYS A 259 -2.25 21.17 -26.74
CA LYS A 259 -1.78 22.16 -27.72
C LYS A 259 -1.49 21.56 -29.08
N HIS A 260 -1.17 20.27 -29.11
CA HIS A 260 -0.76 19.54 -30.32
C HIS A 260 -1.72 18.40 -30.68
N GLU A 261 -2.78 18.19 -29.90
CA GLU A 261 -3.77 17.15 -30.13
C GLU A 261 -4.94 17.68 -30.95
N THR A 262 -5.17 17.09 -32.12
CA THR A 262 -6.25 17.48 -33.03
C THR A 262 -7.53 16.69 -32.77
N LYS A 263 -7.46 15.53 -32.09
CA LYS A 263 -8.63 14.69 -31.78
C LYS A 263 -9.35 15.16 -30.52
N ALA A 264 -10.47 15.86 -30.71
CA ALA A 264 -11.32 16.35 -29.61
C ALA A 264 -11.81 15.22 -28.66
N ALA A 265 -12.14 14.04 -29.21
CA ALA A 265 -12.63 12.91 -28.43
C ALA A 265 -11.58 12.37 -27.42
N LEU A 266 -10.31 12.30 -27.81
CA LEU A 266 -9.23 11.85 -26.92
C LEU A 266 -9.00 12.86 -25.79
N LYS A 267 -8.99 14.15 -26.13
CA LYS A 267 -8.91 15.25 -25.14
C LYS A 267 -10.04 15.17 -24.13
N ALA A 268 -11.28 14.95 -24.57
CA ALA A 268 -12.44 14.82 -23.69
C ALA A 268 -12.29 13.64 -22.72
N LYS A 269 -11.97 12.44 -23.24
CA LYS A 269 -11.76 11.23 -22.42
C LYS A 269 -10.66 11.41 -21.36
N LEU A 270 -9.51 11.97 -21.74
CA LEU A 270 -8.41 12.20 -20.81
C LEU A 270 -8.76 13.25 -19.75
N THR A 271 -9.50 14.30 -20.12
CA THR A 271 -9.95 15.34 -19.19
C THR A 271 -10.94 14.76 -18.18
N GLU A 272 -11.91 13.96 -18.64
CA GLU A 272 -12.89 13.28 -17.78
C GLU A 272 -12.20 12.33 -16.80
N PHE A 273 -11.28 11.50 -17.29
CA PHE A 273 -10.45 10.63 -16.46
C PHE A 273 -9.72 11.41 -15.36
N LEU A 274 -9.02 12.50 -15.70
CA LEU A 274 -8.29 13.28 -14.71
C LEU A 274 -9.21 14.00 -13.71
N LYS A 275 -10.42 14.41 -14.13
CA LYS A 275 -11.43 14.97 -13.21
C LYS A 275 -11.87 13.92 -12.18
N ASP A 276 -12.22 12.72 -12.63
CA ASP A 276 -12.58 11.60 -11.74
C ASP A 276 -11.43 11.28 -10.78
N CYS A 277 -10.21 11.16 -11.30
CA CYS A 277 -9.01 10.93 -10.48
C CYS A 277 -8.85 11.99 -9.38
N THR A 278 -8.98 13.27 -9.75
CA THR A 278 -8.81 14.40 -8.82
C THR A 278 -9.88 14.38 -7.73
N GLN A 279 -11.12 14.09 -8.11
CA GLN A 279 -12.24 13.99 -7.17
C GLN A 279 -12.02 12.83 -6.19
N ARG A 280 -11.66 11.64 -6.70
CA ARG A 280 -11.37 10.46 -5.87
C ARG A 280 -10.23 10.72 -4.89
N VAL A 281 -9.09 11.26 -5.36
CA VAL A 281 -7.96 11.63 -4.49
C VAL A 281 -8.36 12.62 -3.41
N THR A 282 -9.18 13.63 -3.75
CA THR A 282 -9.67 14.61 -2.78
C THR A 282 -10.52 13.96 -1.70
N VAL A 283 -11.46 13.08 -2.08
CA VAL A 283 -12.30 12.33 -1.14
C VAL A 283 -11.43 11.45 -0.24
N LEU A 284 -10.48 10.70 -0.81
CA LEU A 284 -9.58 9.82 -0.06
C LEU A 284 -8.76 10.60 0.98
N LYS A 285 -8.25 11.79 0.64
CA LYS A 285 -7.55 12.67 1.59
C LYS A 285 -8.44 13.12 2.75
N VAL A 286 -9.69 13.49 2.46
CA VAL A 286 -10.65 13.89 3.49
C VAL A 286 -10.97 12.71 4.41
N VAL A 287 -11.20 11.51 3.85
CA VAL A 287 -11.48 10.29 4.62
C VAL A 287 -10.29 9.93 5.50
N HIS A 288 -9.07 9.86 4.93
CA HIS A 288 -7.83 9.60 5.67
C HIS A 288 -7.69 10.55 6.87
N ARG A 289 -7.76 11.86 6.62
CA ARG A 289 -7.64 12.88 7.67
C ARG A 289 -8.71 12.70 8.77
N ARG A 290 -9.97 12.45 8.39
CA ARG A 290 -11.06 12.24 9.35
C ARG A 290 -10.85 11.00 10.21
N VAL A 291 -10.43 9.88 9.61
CA VAL A 291 -10.20 8.63 10.33
C VAL A 291 -9.01 8.74 11.28
N VAL A 292 -7.90 9.33 10.84
CA VAL A 292 -6.73 9.59 11.70
C VAL A 292 -7.09 10.51 12.87
N ASN A 293 -7.88 11.57 12.63
CA ASN A 293 -8.34 12.44 13.72
C ASN A 293 -9.25 11.71 14.72
N ARG A 294 -10.10 10.80 14.23
CA ARG A 294 -10.91 9.93 15.10
C ARG A 294 -10.03 8.97 15.90
N PHE A 295 -8.97 8.43 15.29
CA PHE A 295 -7.98 7.61 15.98
C PHE A 295 -7.29 8.36 17.12
N HIS A 296 -6.83 9.58 16.88
CA HIS A 296 -6.27 10.42 17.95
C HIS A 296 -7.29 10.70 19.07
N SER A 297 -8.55 10.98 18.71
CA SER A 297 -9.63 11.19 19.69
C SER A 297 -9.92 9.91 20.49
N PHE A 298 -9.82 8.75 19.85
CA PHE A 298 -9.98 7.45 20.50
C PHE A 298 -8.82 7.13 21.45
N LEU A 299 -7.58 7.47 21.10
CA LEU A 299 -6.45 7.34 22.02
C LEU A 299 -6.61 8.19 23.27
N LEU A 300 -7.11 9.43 23.13
CA LEU A 300 -7.46 10.29 24.27
C LEU A 300 -8.55 9.66 25.13
N PHE A 301 -9.59 9.10 24.50
CA PHE A 301 -10.65 8.36 25.21
C PHE A 301 -10.09 7.16 26.02
N LEU A 302 -9.06 6.50 25.51
CA LEU A 302 -8.36 5.41 26.21
C LEU A 302 -7.37 5.89 27.29
N GLY A 303 -7.24 7.20 27.50
CA GLY A 303 -6.40 7.78 28.54
C GLY A 303 -4.94 8.03 28.13
N GLN A 304 -4.62 7.99 26.83
CA GLN A 304 -3.27 8.35 26.36
C GLN A 304 -2.98 9.85 26.56
N PRO A 305 -1.78 10.23 27.04
CA PRO A 305 -1.40 11.62 27.18
C PRO A 305 -1.49 12.40 25.87
N SER A 306 -2.03 13.62 25.89
CA SER A 306 -2.17 14.43 24.66
C SER A 306 -0.85 14.74 23.96
N SER A 307 0.28 14.69 24.68
CA SER A 307 1.62 14.86 24.13
C SER A 307 2.08 13.67 23.28
N SER A 308 1.64 12.44 23.57
CA SER A 308 2.10 11.21 22.89
C SER A 308 1.16 10.72 21.80
N VAL A 309 -0.11 11.16 21.80
CA VAL A 309 -1.15 10.68 20.86
C VAL A 309 -0.74 10.77 19.38
N ARG A 310 0.02 11.79 19.00
CA ARG A 310 0.47 11.98 17.61
C ARG A 310 1.63 11.06 17.21
N ASP A 311 2.36 10.55 18.20
CA ASP A 311 3.53 9.68 17.99
C ASP A 311 3.13 8.20 17.94
N ILE A 312 1.94 7.87 18.44
CA ILE A 312 1.40 6.51 18.40
C ILE A 312 0.94 6.17 16.98
N LYS A 313 1.69 5.27 16.34
CA LYS A 313 1.36 4.70 15.04
C LYS A 313 0.16 3.77 15.15
N VAL A 314 -0.77 3.91 14.21
CA VAL A 314 -1.97 3.05 14.09
C VAL A 314 -1.57 1.57 14.04
N THR A 315 -0.61 1.24 13.17
CA THR A 315 -0.12 -0.13 12.93
C THR A 315 0.37 -0.75 14.24
N THR A 316 1.19 -0.03 14.99
CA THR A 316 1.73 -0.48 16.28
C THR A 316 0.62 -0.67 17.32
N PHE A 317 -0.30 0.28 17.43
CA PHE A 317 -1.44 0.18 18.33
C PHE A 317 -2.29 -1.06 18.03
N CYS A 318 -2.69 -1.26 16.76
CA CYS A 318 -3.49 -2.40 16.34
C CYS A 318 -2.75 -3.72 16.55
N ARG A 319 -1.44 -3.76 16.32
CA ARG A 319 -0.59 -4.93 16.56
C ARG A 319 -0.60 -5.35 18.03
N ILE A 320 -0.35 -4.41 18.95
CA ILE A 320 -0.36 -4.68 20.40
C ILE A 320 -1.68 -5.31 20.83
N ILE A 321 -2.80 -4.70 20.43
CA ILE A 321 -4.12 -5.18 20.80
C ILE A 321 -4.42 -6.55 20.16
N SER A 322 -4.03 -6.75 18.90
CA SER A 322 -4.27 -8.01 18.20
C SER A 322 -3.48 -9.17 18.80
N GLU A 323 -2.19 -8.96 19.09
CA GLU A 323 -1.31 -9.95 19.73
C GLU A 323 -1.80 -10.27 21.16
N PHE A 324 -2.12 -9.24 21.94
CA PHE A 324 -2.67 -9.43 23.28
C PHE A 324 -3.98 -10.23 23.25
N SER A 325 -4.90 -9.89 22.34
CA SER A 325 -6.19 -10.58 22.22
C SER A 325 -6.00 -12.04 21.84
N LEU A 326 -5.05 -12.33 20.94
CA LEU A 326 -4.73 -13.70 20.54
C LEU A 326 -4.20 -14.51 21.74
N GLU A 327 -3.28 -13.94 22.52
CA GLU A 327 -2.75 -14.62 23.71
C GLU A 327 -3.75 -14.72 24.86
N TYR A 328 -4.66 -13.76 24.98
CA TYR A 328 -5.77 -13.87 25.92
C TYR A 328 -6.67 -15.05 25.56
N ARG A 329 -7.01 -15.24 24.27
CA ARG A 329 -7.81 -16.38 23.81
C ARG A 329 -7.17 -17.72 24.16
N THR A 330 -5.89 -17.93 23.81
CA THR A 330 -5.17 -19.17 24.11
C THR A 330 -5.06 -19.42 25.62
N THR A 331 -4.84 -18.36 26.41
CA THR A 331 -4.75 -18.43 27.87
C THR A 331 -6.10 -18.77 28.49
N ARG A 332 -7.19 -18.18 27.99
CA ARG A 332 -8.56 -18.45 28.45
C ARG A 332 -8.97 -19.89 28.25
N GLU A 333 -8.68 -20.47 27.09
CA GLU A 333 -8.93 -21.89 26.82
C GLU A 333 -8.18 -22.81 27.80
N ARG A 334 -6.92 -22.48 28.12
CA ARG A 334 -6.12 -23.22 29.13
C ARG A 334 -6.72 -23.11 30.54
N VAL A 335 -7.13 -21.91 30.94
CA VAL A 335 -7.78 -21.65 32.25
C VAL A 335 -9.07 -22.46 32.37
N LEU A 336 -9.95 -22.39 31.36
CA LEU A 336 -11.21 -23.14 31.35
C LEU A 336 -10.97 -24.65 31.40
N THR A 337 -10.05 -25.17 30.59
CA THR A 337 -9.72 -26.60 30.58
C THR A 337 -9.22 -27.06 31.95
N ARG A 338 -8.36 -26.28 32.61
CA ARG A 338 -7.89 -26.59 33.98
C ARG A 338 -9.04 -26.53 35.00
N LYS A 339 -9.94 -25.56 34.88
CA LYS A 339 -11.11 -25.43 35.76
C LYS A 339 -12.06 -26.63 35.61
N HIS A 340 -12.36 -27.04 34.38
CA HIS A 340 -13.16 -28.24 34.11
C HIS A 340 -12.50 -29.52 34.64
N LYS A 341 -11.19 -29.71 34.41
CA LYS A 341 -10.45 -30.86 34.97
C LYS A 341 -10.50 -30.90 36.50
N ARG A 342 -10.32 -29.75 37.16
CA ARG A 342 -10.42 -29.64 38.63
C ARG A 342 -11.83 -29.92 39.13
N ALA A 343 -12.86 -29.41 38.46
CA ALA A 343 -14.26 -29.68 38.80
C ALA A 343 -14.60 -31.17 38.65
N ALA A 344 -14.24 -31.79 37.51
CA ALA A 344 -14.44 -33.21 37.28
C ALA A 344 -13.70 -34.08 38.31
N HIS A 345 -12.48 -33.71 38.70
CA HIS A 345 -11.75 -34.40 39.75
C HIS A 345 -12.45 -34.26 41.12
N ARG A 346 -12.93 -33.06 41.47
CA ARG A 346 -13.69 -32.84 42.71
C ARG A 346 -14.97 -33.69 42.77
N GLU A 347 -15.73 -33.77 41.68
CA GLU A 347 -16.93 -34.60 41.62
C GLU A 347 -16.60 -36.09 41.72
N ARG A 348 -15.56 -36.56 41.02
CA ARG A 348 -15.07 -37.95 41.15
C ARG A 348 -14.67 -38.30 42.58
N THR A 349 -14.04 -37.37 43.31
CA THR A 349 -13.65 -37.57 44.71
C THR A 349 -14.87 -37.59 45.63
N LYS A 350 -15.93 -36.83 45.35
CA LYS A 350 -17.21 -36.88 46.10
C LYS A 350 -17.99 -38.18 45.90
N THR A 351 -17.87 -38.81 44.73
CA THR A 351 -18.52 -40.10 44.43
C THR A 351 -17.65 -41.30 44.81
N ARG A 352 -16.39 -41.09 45.18
CA ARG A 352 -15.49 -42.15 45.64
C ARG A 352 -15.83 -42.53 47.09
N GLY A 353 -16.41 -43.71 47.28
CA GLY A 353 -16.73 -44.26 48.62
C GLY A 353 -18.18 -44.15 49.07
N LYS A 354 -19.11 -43.69 48.22
CA LYS A 354 -20.55 -43.88 48.48
C LYS A 354 -20.90 -45.33 48.12
N MET A 355 -21.01 -46.20 49.14
CA MET A 355 -21.60 -47.52 48.98
C MET A 355 -23.03 -47.36 48.47
N ILE A 356 -23.39 -48.10 47.42
CA ILE A 356 -24.78 -48.31 47.03
C ILE A 356 -25.33 -49.26 48.09
N THR A 357 -26.06 -48.74 49.08
CA THR A 357 -26.89 -49.55 49.96
C THR A 357 -28.25 -49.68 49.30
N GLU A 358 -28.47 -50.82 48.63
CA GLU A 358 -29.82 -51.34 48.33
C GLU A 358 -30.38 -52.06 49.57
#